data_AF-A0A662EDR7-F1
#
_entry.id   AF-A0A662EDR7-F1
#
_cell.length_a   1.000
_cell.length_b   1.000
_cell.length_c   1.000
_cell.angle_alpha   90.00
_cell.angle_beta   90.00
_cell.angle_gamma   90.00
#
_symmetry.space_group_name_H-M   'P 1'
#
loop_
_entity.id
_entity.type
_entity.pdbx_description
1 polymer ?
#
loop_
_entity_poly.entity_id
_entity_poly.type
_entity_poly.pdbx_seq_one_letter_code
_entity_poly.pdbx_strand_id
1 'polypeptide(L)'
;MRSHVRVETLPKVRAGAWTLPEVWVRALAVVLAGAVVAGLVFLYLWQGCSLTLLRAQRAQYILELQRLERERAFLAVRLQQETGIARLMERAKALGMCPYPPERIIHLEDDQGTGP
;
A
#
# COMPACT_ATOMS: atom_id res chain seq x y z
N MET A 1 51.66 74.68 -24.49
CA MET A 1 51.24 73.84 -23.34
C MET A 1 50.66 72.55 -23.90
N ARG A 2 51.40 71.44 -23.83
CA ARG A 2 50.95 70.10 -24.25
C ARG A 2 51.08 69.17 -23.04
N SER A 3 49.95 68.58 -22.63
CA SER A 3 49.83 67.66 -21.51
C SER A 3 50.34 66.28 -21.89
N HIS A 4 51.43 65.84 -21.25
CA HIS A 4 51.84 64.44 -21.30
C HIS A 4 51.05 63.66 -20.25
N VAL A 5 49.98 63.00 -20.68
CA VAL A 5 49.28 62.00 -19.88
C VAL A 5 50.14 60.73 -19.88
N ARG A 6 50.80 60.49 -18.75
CA ARG A 6 51.59 59.28 -18.49
C ARG A 6 50.63 58.12 -18.22
N VAL A 7 50.45 57.24 -19.20
CA VAL A 7 49.65 56.02 -19.06
C VAL A 7 50.47 55.03 -18.24
N GLU A 8 50.13 54.91 -16.96
CA GLU A 8 50.66 53.86 -16.09
C GLU A 8 50.10 52.51 -16.54
N THR A 9 51.00 51.65 -17.03
CA THR A 9 50.66 50.28 -17.43
C THR A 9 50.32 49.45 -16.18
N LEU A 10 49.04 49.14 -16.01
CA LEU A 10 48.54 48.20 -15.01
C LEU A 10 49.30 46.86 -15.10
N PRO A 11 49.75 46.29 -13.97
CA PRO A 11 50.39 44.98 -13.97
C PRO A 11 49.36 43.92 -14.34
N LYS A 12 49.58 43.25 -15.48
CA LYS A 12 48.86 42.03 -15.86
C LYS A 12 49.14 40.98 -14.77
N VAL A 13 48.19 40.79 -13.87
CA VAL A 13 48.14 39.65 -12.96
C VAL A 13 48.01 38.41 -13.84
N ARG A 14 49.13 37.73 -14.09
CA ARG A 14 49.11 36.36 -14.61
C ARG A 14 48.41 35.51 -13.56
N ALA A 15 47.14 35.20 -13.81
CA ALA A 15 46.47 34.08 -13.16
C ALA A 15 47.27 32.83 -13.56
N GLY A 16 48.24 32.47 -12.73
CA GLY A 16 48.96 31.21 -12.87
C GLY A 16 47.91 30.11 -12.81
N ALA A 17 47.76 29.36 -13.90
CA ALA A 17 46.95 28.17 -13.90
C ALA A 17 47.51 27.26 -12.79
N TRP A 18 46.74 27.11 -11.71
CA TRP A 18 47.00 26.12 -10.69
C TRP A 18 46.82 24.75 -11.34
N THR A 19 47.86 24.24 -11.99
CA THR A 19 47.91 22.86 -12.43
C THR A 19 48.06 22.02 -11.19
N LEU A 20 46.92 21.59 -10.63
CA LEU A 20 46.89 20.59 -9.57
C LEU A 20 47.77 19.41 -9.99
N PRO A 21 48.72 18.97 -9.14
CA PRO A 21 49.61 17.89 -9.50
C PRO A 21 48.77 16.66 -9.86
N GLU A 22 49.15 15.94 -10.91
CA GLU A 22 48.41 14.78 -11.43
C GLU A 22 48.08 13.74 -10.35
N VAL A 23 48.93 13.66 -9.32
CA VAL A 23 48.76 12.84 -8.11
C VAL A 23 47.49 13.19 -7.33
N TRP A 24 47.17 14.48 -7.18
CA TRP A 24 45.96 14.94 -6.50
C TRP A 24 44.71 14.62 -7.30
N VAL A 25 44.77 14.74 -8.64
CA VAL A 25 43.66 14.35 -9.52
C VAL A 25 43.38 12.85 -9.40
N ARG A 26 44.42 12.02 -9.38
CA ARG A 26 44.29 10.56 -9.18
C ARG A 26 43.73 10.23 -7.80
N ALA A 27 44.22 10.88 -6.74
CA ALA A 27 43.70 10.68 -5.39
C ALA A 27 42.20 11.05 -5.30
N LEU A 28 41.81 12.16 -5.91
CA LEU A 28 40.41 12.62 -5.93
C LEU A 28 39.52 11.66 -6.73
N ALA A 29 40.02 11.12 -7.85
CA ALA A 29 39.33 10.10 -8.63
C ALA A 29 39.11 8.79 -7.84
N VAL A 30 40.11 8.34 -7.08
CA VAL A 30 40.00 7.14 -6.23
C VAL A 30 38.98 7.37 -5.11
N VAL A 31 38.99 8.53 -4.46
CA VAL A 31 38.02 8.88 -3.42
C VAL A 31 36.60 8.94 -4.00
N LEU A 32 36.43 9.54 -5.18
CA LEU A 32 35.13 9.61 -5.85
C LEU A 32 34.63 8.21 -6.22
N ALA A 33 35.50 7.35 -6.76
CA ALA A 33 35.16 5.97 -7.08
C ALA A 33 34.76 5.19 -5.82
N GLY A 34 35.50 5.35 -4.72
CA GLY A 34 35.16 4.74 -3.43
C GLY A 34 33.79 5.22 -2.90
N ALA A 35 33.52 6.52 -3.00
CA ALA A 35 32.23 7.09 -2.60
C ALA A 35 31.07 6.55 -3.44
N VAL A 36 31.25 6.37 -4.75
CA VAL A 36 30.24 5.77 -5.64
C VAL A 36 29.97 4.32 -5.27
N VAL A 37 31.01 3.53 -5.01
CA VAL A 37 30.85 2.12 -4.62
C VAL A 37 30.14 2.02 -3.26
N ALA A 38 30.56 2.82 -2.27
CA ALA A 38 29.90 2.85 -0.96
C ALA A 38 28.43 3.29 -1.07
N GLY A 39 28.16 4.30 -1.91
CA GLY A 39 26.81 4.76 -2.22
C GLY A 39 25.95 3.67 -2.86
N LEU A 40 26.49 2.91 -3.83
CA LEU A 40 25.78 1.79 -4.45
C LEU A 40 25.45 0.68 -3.45
N VAL A 41 26.40 0.31 -2.60
CA VAL A 41 26.19 -0.70 -1.55
C VAL A 41 25.12 -0.24 -0.57
N PHE A 42 25.15 1.03 -0.17
CA PHE A 42 24.12 1.62 0.68
C PHE A 42 22.75 1.60 0.00
N LEU A 43 22.69 1.96 -1.28
CA LEU A 43 21.45 1.94 -2.06
C LEU A 43 20.88 0.52 -2.19
N TYR A 44 21.74 -0.47 -2.37
CA TYR A 44 21.36 -1.87 -2.44
C TYR A 44 20.82 -2.40 -1.10
N LEU A 45 21.50 -2.06 0.01
CA LEU A 45 21.01 -2.38 1.36
C LEU A 45 19.65 -1.70 1.63
N TRP A 46 19.50 -0.44 1.22
CA TRP A 46 18.27 0.30 1.38
C TRP A 46 17.10 -0.33 0.61
N GLN A 47 17.34 -0.77 -0.63
CA GLN A 47 16.36 -1.51 -1.42
C GLN A 47 15.97 -2.83 -0.75
N GLY A 48 16.94 -3.58 -0.23
CA GLY A 48 16.70 -4.80 0.54
C GLY A 48 15.83 -4.55 1.78
N CYS A 49 16.12 -3.49 2.53
CA CYS A 49 15.36 -3.12 3.73
C CYS A 49 13.93 -2.66 3.42
N SER A 50 13.75 -1.95 2.29
CA SER A 50 12.41 -1.54 1.83
C SER A 50 11.57 -2.77 1.46
N LEU A 51 12.16 -3.75 0.77
CA LEU A 51 11.47 -4.98 0.38
C LEU A 51 11.08 -5.85 1.59
N THR A 52 11.92 -5.92 2.63
CA THR A 52 11.58 -6.66 3.85
C THR A 52 10.45 -5.98 4.63
N LEU A 53 10.44 -4.65 4.68
CA LEU A 53 9.35 -3.89 5.29
C LEU A 53 8.01 -4.14 4.58
N LEU A 54 7.98 -4.09 3.25
CA LEU A 54 6.78 -4.38 2.46
C LEU A 54 6.30 -5.83 2.65
N ARG A 55 7.22 -6.80 2.75
CA ARG A 55 6.86 -8.20 3.03
C ARG A 55 6.27 -8.38 4.43
N ALA A 56 6.81 -7.67 5.42
CA ALA A 56 6.29 -7.70 6.79
C ALA A 56 4.86 -7.12 6.84
N GLN A 57 4.63 -5.98 6.19
CA GLN A 57 3.29 -5.38 6.08
C GLN A 57 2.31 -6.32 5.37
N ARG A 58 2.74 -6.94 4.26
CA ARG A 58 1.90 -7.91 3.54
C ARG A 58 1.48 -9.09 4.42
N ALA A 59 2.40 -9.62 5.23
CA ALA A 59 2.09 -10.71 6.16
C ALA A 59 1.07 -10.29 7.22
N GLN A 60 1.19 -9.07 7.75
CA GLN A 60 0.23 -8.52 8.71
C GLN A 60 -1.17 -8.38 8.09
N TYR A 61 -1.27 -7.80 6.89
CA TYR A 61 -2.55 -7.66 6.21
C TYR A 61 -3.20 -9.00 5.87
N ILE A 62 -2.42 -10.03 5.50
CA ILE A 62 -2.96 -11.38 5.24
C ILE A 62 -3.54 -11.99 6.52
N LEU A 63 -2.85 -11.83 7.66
CA LEU A 63 -3.34 -12.32 8.95
C LEU A 63 -4.62 -11.60 9.39
N GLU A 64 -4.70 -10.29 9.19
CA GLU A 64 -5.93 -9.54 9.46
C GLU A 64 -7.08 -9.99 8.56
N LEU A 65 -6.83 -10.24 7.28
CA LEU A 65 -7.84 -10.69 6.34
C LEU A 65 -8.42 -12.06 6.76
N GLN A 66 -7.56 -13.00 7.14
CA GLN A 66 -7.99 -14.30 7.66
C GLN A 66 -8.77 -14.19 8.97
N ARG A 67 -8.42 -13.23 9.84
CA ARG A 67 -9.16 -12.97 11.07
C ARG A 67 -10.57 -12.46 10.77
N LEU A 68 -10.69 -11.46 9.89
CA LEU A 68 -11.99 -10.92 9.48
C LEU A 68 -12.86 -11.99 8.78
N GLU A 69 -12.27 -12.85 7.96
CA GLU A 69 -13.00 -13.96 7.33
C GLU A 69 -13.56 -14.94 8.36
N ARG A 70 -12.78 -15.29 9.39
CA ARG A 70 -13.26 -16.14 10.49
C ARG A 70 -14.35 -15.47 11.30
N GLU A 71 -14.21 -14.18 11.61
CA GLU A 71 -15.23 -13.42 12.33
C GLU A 71 -16.53 -13.35 11.50
N ARG A 72 -16.43 -13.10 10.19
CA ARG A 72 -17.58 -13.11 9.28
C ARG A 72 -18.24 -14.49 9.22
N ALA A 73 -17.46 -15.56 9.11
CA ALA A 73 -18.00 -16.93 9.09
C ALA A 73 -18.70 -17.27 10.42
N PHE A 74 -18.11 -16.89 11.55
CA PHE A 74 -18.71 -17.08 12.87
C PHE A 74 -20.03 -16.29 13.02
N LEU A 75 -20.03 -15.02 12.60
CA LEU A 75 -21.23 -14.18 12.58
C LEU A 75 -22.31 -14.73 11.65
N ALA A 76 -21.93 -15.23 10.47
CA ALA A 76 -22.87 -15.85 9.54
C ALA A 76 -23.52 -17.09 10.14
N VAL A 77 -22.75 -17.95 10.82
CA VAL A 77 -23.27 -19.12 11.52
C VAL A 77 -24.19 -18.71 12.68
N ARG A 78 -23.80 -17.71 13.48
CA ARG A 78 -24.65 -17.17 14.56
C ARG A 78 -25.95 -16.59 14.02
N LEU A 79 -25.88 -15.81 12.95
CA LEU A 79 -27.04 -15.22 12.31
C LEU A 79 -27.95 -16.33 11.78
N GLN A 80 -27.42 -17.35 11.12
CA GLN A 80 -28.19 -18.50 10.65
C GLN A 80 -28.84 -19.29 11.80
N GLN A 81 -28.19 -19.40 12.96
CA GLN A 81 -28.78 -20.00 14.16
C GLN A 81 -29.91 -19.16 14.75
N GLU A 82 -29.80 -17.83 14.71
CA GLU A 82 -30.82 -16.90 15.23
C GLU A 82 -31.98 -16.68 14.25
N THR A 83 -31.71 -16.66 12.95
CA THR A 83 -32.70 -16.58 11.86
C THR A 83 -33.20 -17.96 11.43
N GLY A 84 -32.81 -19.02 12.14
CA GLY A 84 -33.34 -20.36 11.89
C GLY A 84 -34.87 -20.33 12.02
N ILE A 85 -35.56 -20.86 11.02
CA ILE A 85 -37.03 -20.85 10.90
C ILE A 85 -37.71 -21.32 12.21
N ALA A 86 -37.11 -22.29 12.90
CA ALA A 86 -37.58 -22.77 14.20
C ALA A 86 -37.57 -21.69 15.31
N ARG A 87 -36.51 -20.89 15.42
CA ARG A 87 -36.43 -19.79 16.41
C ARG A 87 -37.28 -18.59 16.01
N LEU A 88 -37.41 -18.34 14.71
CA LEU A 88 -38.35 -17.33 14.21
C LEU A 88 -39.80 -17.75 14.50
N MET A 89 -40.15 -19.03 14.34
CA MET A 89 -41.45 -19.57 14.75
C MET A 89 -41.66 -19.48 16.27
N GLU A 90 -40.66 -19.79 17.09
CA GLU A 90 -40.76 -19.65 18.56
C GLU A 90 -40.96 -18.18 18.97
N ARG A 91 -40.22 -17.24 18.37
CA ARG A 91 -40.41 -15.80 18.61
C ARG A 91 -41.75 -15.29 18.10
N ALA A 92 -42.20 -15.72 16.91
CA ALA A 92 -43.50 -15.36 16.37
C ALA A 92 -44.63 -15.88 17.27
N LYS A 93 -44.51 -17.12 17.75
CA LYS A 93 -45.45 -17.73 18.71
C LYS A 93 -45.45 -16.99 20.05
N ALA A 94 -44.29 -16.57 20.56
CA ALA A 94 -44.18 -15.76 21.78
C ALA A 94 -44.76 -14.35 21.62
N LEU A 95 -44.75 -13.80 20.40
CA LEU A 95 -45.38 -12.54 20.03
C LEU A 95 -46.88 -12.67 19.73
N GLY A 96 -47.48 -13.85 19.96
CA GLY A 96 -48.90 -14.10 19.72
C GLY A 96 -49.27 -14.26 18.25
N MET A 97 -48.28 -14.30 17.34
CA MET A 97 -48.49 -14.62 15.93
C MET A 97 -48.52 -16.14 15.79
N CYS A 98 -49.69 -16.76 15.97
CA CYS A 98 -49.85 -18.19 15.73
C CYS A 98 -49.63 -18.49 14.23
N PRO A 99 -48.79 -19.48 13.86
CA PRO A 99 -48.77 -19.98 12.50
C PRO A 99 -50.15 -20.58 12.19
N TYR A 100 -50.72 -20.19 11.05
CA TYR A 100 -51.97 -20.76 10.57
C TYR A 100 -51.85 -22.29 10.49
N PRO A 101 -52.85 -23.05 10.97
CA PRO A 101 -52.84 -24.49 10.81
C PRO A 101 -52.78 -24.83 9.31
N PRO A 102 -51.95 -25.81 8.91
CA PRO A 102 -51.74 -26.16 7.50
C PRO A 102 -53.03 -26.60 6.79
N GLU A 103 -54.07 -26.95 7.53
CA GLU A 103 -55.42 -27.25 7.04
C GLU A 103 -56.14 -26.04 6.40
N ARG A 104 -55.65 -24.81 6.60
CA ARG A 104 -56.23 -23.58 6.04
C ARG A 104 -55.42 -23.01 4.85
N ILE A 105 -54.40 -23.71 4.40
CA ILE A 105 -53.65 -23.34 3.21
C ILE A 105 -54.48 -23.79 2.01
N ILE A 106 -55.31 -22.89 1.49
CA ILE A 106 -55.97 -23.09 0.20
C ILE A 106 -54.83 -23.09 -0.83
N HIS A 107 -54.46 -24.27 -1.32
CA HIS A 107 -53.70 -24.37 -2.55
C HIS A 107 -54.58 -23.73 -3.63
N LEU A 108 -54.22 -22.52 -4.10
CA LEU A 108 -54.63 -22.10 -5.42
C LEU A 108 -53.94 -23.06 -6.39
N GLU A 109 -54.68 -24.06 -6.87
CA GLU A 109 -54.33 -24.68 -8.14
C GLU A 109 -54.39 -23.55 -9.16
N ASP A 110 -53.23 -23.20 -9.71
CA ASP A 110 -53.14 -22.36 -10.90
C ASP A 110 -53.90 -23.12 -11.99
N ASP A 111 -55.15 -22.70 -12.20
CA ASP A 111 -56.01 -23.12 -13.29
C ASP A 111 -55.41 -22.54 -14.59
N GLN A 112 -54.23 -23.04 -14.99
CA GLN A 112 -53.79 -22.97 -16.38
C GLN A 112 -54.70 -23.91 -17.15
N GLY A 113 -55.88 -23.40 -17.49
CA GLY A 113 -56.81 -24.02 -18.41
C GLY A 113 -56.13 -24.24 -19.76
N THR A 114 -55.61 -25.44 -19.98
CA THR A 114 -55.56 -26.03 -21.32
C THR A 114 -56.97 -26.51 -21.65
N GLY A 115 -57.78 -25.58 -22.16
CA GLY A 115 -59.02 -25.91 -22.87
C GLY A 115 -58.73 -26.64 -24.20
N PRO A 116 -59.74 -27.34 -24.75
CA PRO A 116 -59.62 -28.26 -25.88
C PRO A 116 -59.22 -27.61 -27.21
#